data_AF-A0A9D0YKR6-F1
#
_entry.id   AF-A0A9D0YKR6-F1
#
_cell.length_a   1.000
_cell.length_b   1.000
_cell.length_c   1.000
_cell.angle_alpha   90.00
_cell.angle_beta   90.00
_cell.angle_gamma   90.00
#
_symmetry.space_group_name_H-M   'P 1'
#
loop_
_entity.id
_entity.type
_entity.pdbx_description
1 polymer ?
#
loop_
_entity_poly.entity_id
_entity_poly.type
_entity_poly.pdbx_seq_one_letter_code
_entity_poly.pdbx_strand_id
1 'polypeptide(L)' 'MSAVLEPLKIGKTEVPFIFEEDKNLPIVSMQLIFKNSGSLTDTKDGLVKLTAKLLNEGTLKDGSVGFATKLESRA' A
#
# COMPACT_ATOMS: atom_id res chain seq x y z
N MET A 1 -7.28 19.43 -11.66
CA MET A 1 -7.91 18.70 -10.54
C MET A 1 -9.19 18.03 -11.02
N SER A 2 -9.10 16.75 -11.37
CA SER A 2 -10.25 15.86 -11.58
C SER A 2 -9.78 14.48 -11.11
N ALA A 3 -10.39 13.95 -10.05
CA ALA A 3 -10.08 12.61 -9.59
C ALA A 3 -10.83 11.60 -10.46
N VAL A 4 -10.10 10.67 -11.08
CA VAL A 4 -10.70 9.56 -11.82
C VAL A 4 -10.94 8.41 -10.85
N LEU A 5 -12.20 8.00 -10.72
CA LEU A 5 -12.62 6.87 -9.90
C LEU A 5 -12.98 5.73 -10.84
N GLU A 6 -12.04 4.82 -11.08
CA GLU A 6 -12.27 3.66 -11.92
C GLU A 6 -11.95 2.38 -11.13
N PRO A 7 -12.86 1.38 -11.09
CA PRO A 7 -12.56 0.10 -10.47
C PRO A 7 -11.59 -0.68 -11.36
N LEU A 8 -10.41 -1.01 -10.84
CA LEU A 8 -9.44 -1.86 -11.50
C LEU A 8 -9.81 -3.33 -11.26
N LYS A 9 -10.00 -4.10 -12.34
CA LYS A 9 -10.20 -5.55 -12.25
C LYS A 9 -8.85 -6.26 -12.21
N ILE A 10 -8.53 -6.84 -11.05
CA ILE A 10 -7.34 -7.69 -10.85
C ILE A 10 -7.81 -9.12 -10.64
N GLY A 11 -7.72 -9.95 -11.68
CA GLY A 11 -8.22 -11.33 -11.63
C GLY A 11 -9.74 -11.38 -11.42
N LYS A 12 -10.17 -11.91 -10.28
CA LYS A 12 -11.60 -11.97 -9.88
C LYS A 12 -12.01 -10.87 -8.91
N THR A 13 -11.12 -9.94 -8.58
CA THR A 13 -11.34 -8.91 -7.57
C THR A 13 -11.43 -7.53 -8.22
N GLU A 14 -12.45 -6.76 -7.83
CA GLU A 14 -12.58 -5.35 -8.18
C GLU A 14 -11.96 -4.50 -7.08
N VAL A 15 -10.92 -3.74 -7.43
CA VAL A 15 -10.20 -2.85 -6.51
C VAL A 15 -10.54 -1.40 -6.89
N PRO A 16 -11.11 -0.59 -5.98
CA PRO A 16 -11.36 0.81 -6.25
C PRO A 16 -10.02 1.55 -6.40
N PHE A 17 -9.82 2.22 -7.53
CA PHE A 17 -8.63 3.00 -7.82
C PHE A 17 -8.99 4.48 -7.94
N ILE A 18 -8.21 5.32 -7.26
CA ILE A 18 -8.35 6.77 -7.27
C ILE A 18 -7.09 7.33 -7.89
N PHE A 19 -7.22 8.02 -9.02
CA PHE A 19 -6.10 8.67 -9.69
C PHE A 19 -6.29 10.18 -9.70
N GLU A 20 -5.26 10.89 -9.25
CA GLU A 20 -5.16 12.34 -9.32
C GLU A 20 -3.83 12.71 -9.96
N GLU A 21 -3.88 13.61 -10.94
CA GLU A 21 -2.71 14.10 -11.66
C GLU A 21 -2.53 15.59 -11.42
N ASP A 22 -1.33 15.96 -10.97
CA ASP A 22 -0.82 17.32 -10.99
C ASP A 22 0.55 17.34 -11.67
N LYS A 23 0.73 18.23 -12.65
CA LYS A 23 1.95 18.38 -13.46
C LYS A 23 2.93 19.41 -12.89
N ASN A 24 2.58 20.09 -11.79
CA ASN A 24 3.40 21.14 -11.20
C ASN A 24 4.69 20.60 -10.56
N LEU A 25 4.67 19.37 -10.04
CA LEU A 25 5.79 18.74 -9.35
C LEU A 25 6.03 17.34 -9.94
N PRO A 26 7.28 16.95 -10.24
CA PRO A 26 7.61 15.62 -10.75
C PRO A 26 7.67 14.60 -9.59
N ILE A 27 6.57 14.47 -8.85
CA ILE A 27 6.45 13.55 -7.71
C ILE A 27 5.26 12.62 -7.91
N VAL A 28 5.37 11.40 -7.38
CA VAL A 28 4.28 10.44 -7.34
C VAL A 28 4.04 10.04 -5.89
N SER A 29 2.79 10.16 -5.43
CA SER A 29 2.37 9.64 -4.13
C SER A 29 1.38 8.50 -4.36
N MET A 30 1.68 7.33 -3.81
CA MET A 30 0.83 6.15 -3.92
C MET A 30 0.46 5.65 -2.53
N GLN A 31 -0.82 5.32 -2.33
CA GLN A 31 -1.31 4.77 -1.07
C GLN A 31 -2.13 3.50 -1.35
N LEU A 32 -1.86 2.45 -0.58
CA LEU A 32 -2.67 1.23 -0.58
C LEU A 32 -3.45 1.17 0.74
N ILE A 33 -4.77 1.20 0.65
CA ILE A 33 -5.66 1.25 1.82
C ILE A 33 -6.38 -0.09 1.98
N PHE A 34 -6.16 -0.75 3.12
CA PHE A 34 -6.86 -1.98 3.48
C PHE A 34 -8.17 -1.64 4.22
N LYS A 35 -9.31 -1.82 3.54
CA LYS A 35 -10.64 -1.68 4.18
C LYS A 35 -10.88 -2.84 5.16
N ASN A 36 -11.68 -2.61 6.21
CA ASN A 36 -11.91 -3.56 7.31
C ASN A 36 -10.62 -4.01 8.03
N SER A 37 -9.66 -3.09 8.13
CA SER A 37 -8.48 -3.24 8.97
C SER A 37 -8.46 -2.13 10.03
N GLY A 38 -7.51 -2.19 10.96
CA GLY A 38 -7.39 -1.21 12.05
C GLY A 38 -7.64 -1.83 13.42
N SER A 39 -7.25 -1.10 14.47
CA SER A 39 -7.39 -1.58 15.86
C SER A 39 -8.85 -1.79 16.28
N LEU A 40 -9.82 -1.16 15.61
CA LEU A 40 -11.25 -1.40 15.87
C LEU A 40 -11.70 -2.80 15.44
N THR A 41 -11.00 -3.39 14.47
CA THR A 41 -11.29 -4.73 13.93
C THR A 41 -10.39 -5.81 14.51
N ASP A 42 -9.51 -5.46 15.47
CA ASP A 42 -8.61 -6.43 16.10
C ASP A 42 -9.43 -7.48 16.86
N THR A 43 -9.26 -8.75 16.50
CA THR A 43 -9.76 -9.88 17.32
C THR A 43 -8.86 -10.18 18.51
N LYS A 44 -7.59 -9.73 18.42
CA LYS A 44 -6.58 -9.73 19.47
C LYS A 44 -5.87 -8.39 19.43
N ASP A 45 -5.72 -7.76 20.59
CA ASP A 45 -5.11 -6.45 20.69
C ASP A 45 -3.72 -6.40 20.06
N GLY A 46 -3.53 -5.46 19.13
CA GLY A 46 -2.23 -5.21 18.50
C GLY A 46 -1.92 -6.11 17.31
N LEU A 47 -2.84 -6.99 16.90
CA LEU A 47 -2.65 -7.85 15.73
C LEU A 47 -2.44 -7.02 14.47
N VAL A 48 -3.28 -6.02 14.20
CA VAL A 48 -3.11 -5.14 13.03
C VAL A 48 -1.78 -4.38 13.09
N LYS A 49 -1.34 -3.93 14.27
CA LYS A 49 -0.04 -3.26 14.42
C LYS A 49 1.13 -4.20 14.13
N LEU A 50 1.04 -5.45 14.60
CA LEU A 50 2.03 -6.47 14.31
C LEU A 50 2.08 -6.78 12.81
N THR A 51 0.92 -7.01 12.18
CA THR A 51 0.82 -7.28 10.75
C THR A 51 1.39 -6.12 9.92
N ALA A 52 1.07 -4.87 10.26
CA ALA A 52 1.61 -3.69 9.57
C ALA A 52 3.15 -3.63 9.68
N LYS A 53 3.72 -3.95 10.85
CA LYS A 53 5.18 -4.04 11.00
C LYS A 53 5.78 -5.16 10.17
N LEU A 54 5.16 -6.34 10.16
CA LEU A 54 5.64 -7.48 9.36
C LEU A 54 5.66 -7.19 7.86
N LEU A 55 4.71 -6.41 7.33
CA LEU A 55 4.72 -6.00 5.93
C LEU A 55 5.93 -5.11 5.57
N ASN A 56 6.56 -4.46 6.55
CA ASN A 56 7.79 -3.69 6.34
C ASN A 56 9.07 -4.55 6.41
N GLU A 57 8.97 -5.81 6.83
CA GLU A 57 10.13 -6.73 6.92
C GLU A 57 10.47 -7.37 5.56
N GLY A 58 9.86 -6.88 4.47
CA GLY A 58 10.16 -7.29 3.11
C GLY A 58 9.33 -8.47 2.60
N THR A 59 9.80 -9.10 1.53
CA THR A 59 9.08 -10.18 0.85
C THR A 59 9.88 -11.48 0.85
N LEU A 60 9.21 -12.60 0.57
CA LEU A 60 9.87 -13.91 0.47
C LEU A 60 11.06 -13.91 -0.52
N LYS A 61 10.97 -13.12 -1.60
CA LYS A 61 12.00 -13.09 -2.66
C LYS A 61 13.20 -12.24 -2.26
N ASP A 62 12.97 -11.13 -1.57
CA ASP A 62 13.99 -10.09 -1.36
C ASP A 62 14.50 -10.02 0.09
N GLY A 63 13.83 -10.67 1.03
CA GLY A 63 14.08 -10.52 2.46
C GLY A 63 13.90 -9.07 2.94
N SER A 64 14.27 -8.79 4.19
CA SER A 64 14.17 -7.44 4.77
C SER A 64 15.20 -6.48 4.19
N VAL A 65 16.48 -6.90 4.16
CA VAL A 65 17.59 -6.08 3.67
C VAL A 65 17.42 -5.74 2.18
N GLY A 66 17.15 -6.75 1.33
CA GLY A 66 17.00 -6.53 -0.11
C GLY A 66 15.78 -5.69 -0.45
N PHE A 67 14.68 -5.82 0.30
CA PHE A 67 13.52 -4.95 0.16
C PHE A 67 13.85 -3.50 0.53
N ALA A 68 14.51 -3.26 1.67
CA ALA A 68 14.91 -1.93 2.10
C ALA A 68 15.87 -1.26 1.11
N THR A 69 16.89 -1.97 0.61
CA THR A 69 17.81 -1.44 -0.42
C THR A 69 17.07 -1.06 -1.71
N LYS A 70 16.10 -1.88 -2.14
CA LYS A 70 15.29 -1.55 -3.33
C LYS A 70 14.38 -0.35 -3.11
N LEU A 71 13.87 -0.19 -1.89
CA LEU A 71 13.06 0.96 -1.52
C LEU A 71 13.93 2.22 -1.52
N GLU A 72 15.09 2.22 -0.88
CA GLU A 72 16.00 3.37 -0.85
C GLU A 72 16.57 3.73 -2.23
N SER A 73 16.88 2.74 -3.08
CA SER A 73 17.42 3.03 -4.42
C SER A 73 16.38 3.59 -5.40
N ARG A 74 15.09 3.55 -5.06
CA ARG A 74 13.98 4.01 -5.90
C ARG A 74 13.15 5.13 -5.27
N ALA A 75 13.38 5.42 -3.99
CA ALA A 75 12.84 6.57 -3.27
C ALA A 75 13.71 7.81 -3.54
#